data_AF-H3B9Z1-F1
#
_entry.id   AF-H3B9Z1-F1
#
_cell.length_a   1.000
_cell.length_b   1.000
_cell.length_c   1.000
_cell.angle_alpha   90.00
_cell.angle_beta   90.00
_cell.angle_gamma   90.00
#
_symmetry.space_group_name_H-M   'P 1'
#
loop_
_entity.id
_entity.type
_entity.pdbx_description
1 polymer ?
#
loop_
_entity_poly.entity_id
_entity_poly.type
_entity_poly.pdbx_seq_one_letter_code
_entity_poly.pdbx_strand_id
1 'polypeptide(L)'
;RISWEKCTNDTFYLWEGLCTIAQPFSVLNVFCKTHSEAIKLIVLGLIGEAYIGYFIAACVLNFQRALALFVINCVVVFFVVYELIKRFWGKAIIKWFSPVGACFKGHWKWMKWYMHQIKLAILAGLVAWLVLDTSRRSEQLVSFAGVCMFVVILFICSKTHRAVSWRAVFWGLGLQFVLGIFIIRTDPGFQAFKWLGGQVQIFLDYTKAGSGFMFGNKLINEAFAFQALPIVIFFSCVMSILYYLGVMQVLILKIAWLMQVTMGTTATESLSVAGNIFVGQKTEAPLLIRPYLGDMTNSEMHTVMTGGLATIAGSVLGAYISFGIDASSLIAASVMAAPCALGLSKLVYPETELSKFKDMDKVDMESGEEQNVLEAASNGASAAVGLVANIAANLIAFIAVLEFINAALSWFGGMVDYPELSFQIICSYIFKPIAFMMGVSWDEAFLVAELLGTKIFLNEFVAFERLSVYKKNRIDGSDEWINGKKQWLSIRAETISTYALCGFANFSSVGIILGGLSSMAPHRKRDLANTVLRALLTGACVSMINACIAGILYVPRGEVDCISFLNGSIFNVTSYNIKTCCNELFGSMFIALPAQLLL
;
A
#
# COMPACT_ATOMS: atom_id res chain seq x y z
N ARG A 1 -7.93 33.42 30.25
CA ARG A 1 -8.72 33.63 31.49
C ARG A 1 -8.55 35.08 31.91
N ILE A 2 -9.45 35.96 31.47
CA ILE A 2 -9.61 37.30 32.04
C ILE A 2 -10.90 37.20 32.86
N SER A 3 -10.77 37.41 34.17
CA SER A 3 -11.87 37.36 35.14
C SER A 3 -12.78 38.58 34.94
N TRP A 4 -14.07 38.32 34.72
CA TRP A 4 -15.14 39.32 34.59
C TRP A 4 -15.92 39.49 35.90
N GLU A 5 -15.22 39.54 37.03
CA GLU A 5 -15.83 39.79 38.35
C GLU A 5 -15.29 41.07 38.96
N LYS A 6 -15.93 42.20 38.62
CA LYS A 6 -16.21 43.34 39.52
C LYS A 6 -16.91 44.46 38.75
N CYS A 7 -18.24 44.40 38.71
CA CYS A 7 -19.08 45.57 38.50
C CYS A 7 -19.59 46.05 39.86
N THR A 8 -18.86 46.96 40.51
CA THR A 8 -19.42 47.78 41.58
C THR A 8 -18.84 49.19 41.50
N ASN A 9 -19.74 50.09 41.10
CA ASN A 9 -19.84 51.54 41.31
C ASN A 9 -18.87 52.54 40.66
N ASP A 10 -19.53 53.47 39.97
CA ASP A 10 -19.23 54.87 39.71
C ASP A 10 -18.27 55.23 38.56
N THR A 11 -18.80 55.19 37.32
CA THR A 11 -18.74 56.33 36.38
C THR A 11 -19.73 56.19 35.22
N PHE A 12 -20.33 57.32 34.86
CA PHE A 12 -21.62 57.53 34.19
C PHE A 12 -21.69 57.21 32.67
N TYR A 13 -22.87 56.69 32.27
CA TYR A 13 -23.65 56.81 31.02
C TYR A 13 -23.22 56.13 29.69
N LEU A 14 -21.95 55.85 29.40
CA LEU A 14 -21.59 55.13 28.15
C LEU A 14 -21.58 53.59 28.31
N TRP A 15 -21.63 53.10 29.55
CA TRP A 15 -21.50 51.68 29.90
C TRP A 15 -22.83 50.97 30.16
N GLU A 16 -23.92 51.68 30.47
CA GLU A 16 -25.24 51.06 30.65
C GLU A 16 -25.75 50.42 29.36
N GLY A 17 -25.54 51.06 28.21
CA GLY A 17 -25.90 50.52 26.89
C GLY A 17 -25.16 49.22 26.55
N LEU A 18 -23.86 49.12 26.89
CA LEU A 18 -23.04 47.93 26.68
C LEU A 18 -23.43 46.77 27.62
N CYS A 19 -23.81 47.06 28.87
CA CYS A 19 -24.32 46.06 29.80
C CYS A 19 -25.70 45.50 29.39
N THR A 20 -26.60 46.33 28.86
CA THR A 20 -27.90 45.85 28.34
C THR A 20 -27.77 44.99 27.07
N ILE A 21 -26.70 45.16 26.28
CA ILE A 21 -26.41 44.31 25.12
C ILE A 21 -25.66 43.02 25.54
N ALA A 22 -24.87 43.08 26.63
CA ALA A 22 -24.09 41.95 27.12
C ALA A 22 -24.92 40.90 27.90
N GLN A 23 -26.00 41.30 28.57
CA GLN A 23 -26.88 40.37 29.30
C GLN A 23 -27.58 39.31 28.43
N PRO A 24 -28.20 39.63 27.28
CA PRO A 24 -28.77 38.59 26.42
C PRO A 24 -27.68 37.67 25.84
N PHE A 25 -26.49 38.19 25.58
CA PHE A 25 -25.34 37.38 25.13
C PHE A 25 -24.84 36.43 26.20
N SER A 26 -24.75 36.85 27.47
CA SER A 26 -24.30 35.97 28.56
C SER A 26 -25.33 34.89 28.89
N VAL A 27 -26.62 35.21 28.85
CA VAL A 27 -27.71 34.23 29.00
C VAL A 27 -27.76 33.26 27.83
N LEU A 28 -27.56 33.72 26.58
CA LEU A 28 -27.46 32.87 25.40
C LEU A 28 -26.22 31.96 25.47
N ASN A 29 -25.09 32.44 25.98
CA ASN A 29 -23.85 31.66 26.12
C ASN A 29 -23.97 30.59 27.23
N VAL A 30 -24.69 30.90 28.32
CA VAL A 30 -25.04 29.95 29.38
C VAL A 30 -26.06 28.92 28.86
N PHE A 31 -27.09 29.34 28.12
CA PHE A 31 -28.06 28.44 27.50
C PHE A 31 -27.42 27.52 26.44
N CYS A 32 -26.57 28.07 25.58
CA CYS A 32 -25.80 27.32 24.59
C CYS A 32 -24.78 26.37 25.23
N LYS A 33 -24.19 26.70 26.38
CA LYS A 33 -23.33 25.76 27.12
C LYS A 33 -24.12 24.65 27.80
N THR A 34 -25.25 24.96 28.42
CA THR A 34 -26.10 23.98 29.11
C THR A 34 -26.80 23.03 28.15
N HIS A 35 -27.19 23.51 26.95
CA HIS A 35 -27.80 22.69 25.90
C HIS A 35 -26.87 22.35 24.74
N SER A 36 -25.55 22.54 24.89
CA SER A 36 -24.59 22.41 23.77
C SER A 36 -24.65 21.04 23.10
N GLU A 37 -24.81 19.97 23.87
CA GLU A 37 -24.91 18.61 23.33
C GLU A 37 -26.24 18.36 22.60
N ALA A 38 -27.35 18.90 23.12
CA ALA A 38 -28.66 18.80 22.45
C ALA A 38 -28.69 19.65 21.16
N ILE A 39 -28.12 20.86 21.19
CA ILE A 39 -28.00 21.75 20.03
C ILE A 39 -27.08 21.11 18.97
N LYS A 40 -25.94 20.55 19.37
CA LYS A 40 -25.06 19.81 18.45
C LYS A 40 -25.80 18.64 17.80
N LEU A 41 -26.56 17.84 18.57
CA LEU A 41 -27.34 16.73 18.03
C LEU A 41 -28.43 17.20 17.06
N ILE A 42 -29.14 18.29 17.37
CA ILE A 42 -30.17 18.85 16.48
C ILE A 42 -29.54 19.39 15.19
N VAL A 43 -28.43 20.13 15.30
CA VAL A 43 -27.72 20.68 14.13
C VAL A 43 -27.14 19.54 13.29
N LEU A 44 -26.56 18.52 13.91
CA LEU A 44 -26.05 17.35 13.20
C LEU A 44 -27.19 16.57 12.52
N GLY A 45 -28.35 16.46 13.17
CA GLY A 45 -29.56 15.87 12.62
C GLY A 45 -30.07 16.63 11.39
N LEU A 46 -30.18 17.95 11.47
CA LEU A 46 -30.58 18.81 10.35
C LEU A 46 -29.60 18.74 9.17
N ILE A 47 -28.29 18.74 9.46
CA ILE A 47 -27.26 18.55 8.43
C ILE A 47 -27.38 17.15 7.79
N GLY A 48 -27.65 16.12 8.60
CA GLY A 48 -27.89 14.77 8.14
C GLY A 48 -29.11 14.67 7.22
N GLU A 49 -30.24 15.27 7.60
CA GLU A 49 -31.45 15.33 6.78
C GLU A 49 -31.23 16.10 5.47
N ALA A 50 -30.53 17.25 5.53
CA ALA A 50 -30.18 18.01 4.34
C ALA A 50 -29.27 17.20 3.40
N TYR A 51 -28.32 16.44 3.94
CA TYR A 51 -27.46 15.55 3.17
C TYR A 51 -28.25 14.40 2.52
N ILE A 52 -29.19 13.78 3.24
CA ILE A 52 -30.06 12.73 2.70
C ILE A 52 -30.95 13.31 1.58
N GLY A 53 -31.51 14.50 1.76
CA GLY A 53 -32.27 15.21 0.74
C GLY A 53 -31.44 15.48 -0.52
N TYR A 54 -30.21 15.97 -0.35
CA TYR A 54 -29.24 16.15 -1.44
C TYR A 54 -28.90 14.83 -2.15
N PHE A 55 -28.68 13.76 -1.38
CA PHE A 55 -28.37 12.44 -1.91
C PHE A 55 -29.49 11.90 -2.80
N ILE A 56 -30.74 11.97 -2.33
CA ILE A 56 -31.92 11.53 -3.09
C ILE A 56 -32.06 12.37 -4.36
N ALA A 57 -31.92 13.70 -4.26
CA ALA A 57 -31.98 14.59 -5.42
C ALA A 57 -30.89 14.26 -6.45
N ALA A 58 -29.66 14.00 -6.01
CA ALA A 58 -28.55 13.61 -6.88
C ALA A 58 -28.80 12.27 -7.59
N CYS A 59 -29.36 11.28 -6.90
CA CYS A 59 -29.73 9.99 -7.48
C CYS A 59 -30.83 10.10 -8.53
N VAL A 60 -31.82 10.97 -8.32
CA VAL A 60 -32.95 11.17 -9.24
C VAL A 60 -32.53 11.96 -10.49
N LEU A 61 -31.69 12.99 -10.35
CA LEU A 61 -31.29 13.83 -11.48
C LEU A 61 -30.36 13.11 -12.46
N ASN A 62 -29.32 12.44 -11.97
CA ASN A 62 -28.34 11.74 -12.81
C ASN A 62 -27.67 10.59 -12.05
N PHE A 63 -28.28 9.42 -12.10
CA PHE A 63 -27.79 8.24 -11.39
C PHE A 63 -26.35 7.85 -11.75
N GLN A 64 -25.97 7.96 -13.03
CA GLN A 64 -24.61 7.69 -13.52
C GLN A 64 -23.54 8.54 -12.81
N ARG A 65 -23.81 9.84 -12.60
CA ARG A 65 -22.89 10.75 -11.91
C ARG A 65 -22.92 10.55 -10.39
N ALA A 66 -24.07 10.15 -9.85
CA ALA A 66 -24.26 9.88 -8.43
C ALA A 66 -23.77 8.49 -7.99
N LEU A 67 -23.34 7.62 -8.91
CA LEU A 67 -22.97 6.23 -8.62
C LEU A 67 -21.91 6.13 -7.52
N ALA A 68 -20.87 6.96 -7.56
CA ALA A 68 -19.83 6.97 -6.51
C ALA A 68 -20.40 7.34 -5.13
N LEU A 69 -21.26 8.36 -5.08
CA LEU A 69 -21.93 8.79 -3.84
C LEU A 69 -22.90 7.72 -3.32
N PHE A 70 -23.58 7.02 -4.23
CA PHE A 70 -24.45 5.89 -3.91
C PHE A 70 -23.67 4.74 -3.29
N VAL A 71 -22.56 4.32 -3.92
CA VAL A 71 -21.72 3.24 -3.41
C VAL A 71 -21.14 3.59 -2.03
N ILE A 72 -20.63 4.80 -1.84
CA ILE A 72 -20.10 5.25 -0.54
C ILE A 72 -21.19 5.19 0.54
N ASN A 73 -22.39 5.73 0.27
CA ASN A 73 -23.49 5.67 1.22
C ASN A 73 -23.93 4.23 1.50
N CYS A 74 -24.00 3.35 0.51
CA CYS A 74 -24.31 1.94 0.72
C CYS A 74 -23.29 1.26 1.64
N VAL A 75 -22.00 1.54 1.46
CA VAL A 75 -20.93 0.99 2.31
C VAL A 75 -21.04 1.53 3.74
N VAL A 76 -21.25 2.84 3.90
CA VAL A 76 -21.45 3.47 5.22
C VAL A 76 -22.66 2.88 5.93
N VAL A 77 -23.81 2.80 5.25
CA VAL A 77 -25.03 2.19 5.78
C VAL A 77 -24.79 0.72 6.14
N PHE A 78 -24.10 -0.05 5.29
CA PHE A 78 -23.77 -1.44 5.59
C PHE A 78 -22.97 -1.57 6.89
N PHE A 79 -21.93 -0.75 7.09
CA PHE A 79 -21.14 -0.79 8.32
C PHE A 79 -21.93 -0.34 9.55
N VAL A 80 -22.74 0.73 9.43
CA VAL A 80 -23.60 1.22 10.52
C VAL A 80 -24.64 0.17 10.91
N VAL A 81 -25.30 -0.44 9.93
CA VAL A 81 -26.27 -1.53 10.14
C VAL A 81 -25.58 -2.75 10.75
N TYR A 82 -24.39 -3.11 10.28
CA TYR A 82 -23.62 -4.22 10.85
C TYR A 82 -23.26 -3.97 12.33
N GLU A 83 -22.78 -2.77 12.68
CA GLU A 83 -22.49 -2.36 14.06
C GLU A 83 -23.77 -2.37 14.92
N LEU A 84 -24.90 -1.86 14.41
CA LEU A 84 -26.20 -1.87 15.09
C LEU A 84 -26.72 -3.29 15.34
N ILE A 85 -26.64 -4.17 14.34
CA ILE A 85 -27.02 -5.58 14.47
C ILE A 85 -26.13 -6.27 15.50
N LYS A 86 -24.81 -6.01 15.48
CA LYS A 86 -23.89 -6.56 16.49
C LYS A 86 -24.23 -6.05 17.90
N ARG A 87 -24.58 -4.77 18.06
CA ARG A 87 -24.87 -4.17 19.36
C ARG A 87 -26.20 -4.63 19.95
N PHE A 88 -27.28 -4.60 19.16
CA PHE A 88 -28.62 -4.96 19.63
C PHE A 88 -28.87 -6.47 19.61
N TRP A 89 -28.45 -7.14 18.54
CA TRP A 89 -28.78 -8.54 18.30
C TRP A 89 -27.58 -9.49 18.48
N GLY A 90 -26.37 -9.01 18.75
CA GLY A 90 -25.19 -9.88 18.91
C GLY A 90 -25.40 -11.00 19.94
N LYS A 91 -25.95 -10.66 21.11
CA LYS A 91 -26.27 -11.66 22.15
C LYS A 91 -27.44 -12.57 21.74
N ALA A 92 -28.44 -12.05 21.03
CA ALA A 92 -29.59 -12.82 20.55
C ALA A 92 -29.22 -13.80 19.43
N ILE A 93 -28.41 -13.37 18.46
CA ILE A 93 -27.87 -14.16 17.34
C ILE A 93 -27.00 -15.30 17.88
N ILE A 94 -26.10 -15.01 18.84
CA ILE A 94 -25.27 -16.06 19.48
C ILE A 94 -26.15 -17.07 20.23
N LYS A 95 -27.24 -16.62 20.87
CA LYS A 95 -28.19 -17.50 21.58
C LYS A 95 -29.05 -18.32 20.61
N TRP A 96 -29.42 -17.75 19.47
CA TRP A 96 -30.16 -18.43 18.39
C TRP A 96 -29.31 -19.49 17.68
N PHE A 97 -28.00 -19.21 17.51
CA PHE A 97 -27.03 -20.17 17.01
C PHE A 97 -26.50 -21.12 18.09
N SER A 98 -26.84 -20.95 19.37
CA SER A 98 -26.38 -21.85 20.44
C SER A 98 -26.91 -23.28 20.34
N PRO A 99 -28.17 -23.57 19.97
CA PRO A 99 -28.61 -24.95 19.73
C PRO A 99 -27.93 -25.58 18.51
N VAL A 100 -27.69 -24.79 17.45
CA VAL A 100 -26.91 -25.21 16.28
C VAL A 100 -25.45 -25.48 16.66
N GLY A 101 -24.85 -24.63 17.50
CA GLY A 101 -23.51 -24.75 18.06
C GLY A 101 -23.32 -25.94 19.00
N ALA A 102 -24.37 -26.32 19.75
CA ALA A 102 -24.38 -27.50 20.60
C ALA A 102 -24.49 -28.80 19.79
N CYS A 103 -25.35 -28.84 18.76
CA CYS A 103 -25.38 -29.93 17.78
C CYS A 103 -24.06 -30.03 17.00
N PHE A 104 -23.47 -28.87 16.67
CA PHE A 104 -22.14 -28.76 16.05
C PHE A 104 -21.01 -29.29 16.92
N LYS A 105 -21.08 -29.16 18.25
CA LYS A 105 -20.05 -29.67 19.17
C LYS A 105 -19.99 -31.21 19.16
N GLY A 106 -21.13 -31.89 19.04
CA GLY A 106 -21.20 -33.35 18.94
C GLY A 106 -20.57 -33.90 17.66
N HIS A 107 -20.76 -33.20 16.53
CA HIS A 107 -20.20 -33.57 15.23
C HIS A 107 -18.94 -32.77 14.84
N TRP A 108 -18.36 -32.01 15.77
CA TRP A 108 -17.30 -31.02 15.48
C TRP A 108 -16.05 -31.64 14.86
N LYS A 109 -15.70 -32.89 15.23
CA LYS A 109 -14.58 -33.61 14.63
C LYS A 109 -14.88 -33.99 13.17
N TRP A 110 -16.09 -34.44 12.87
CA TRP A 110 -16.54 -34.78 11.52
C TRP A 110 -16.71 -33.54 10.64
N MET A 111 -17.24 -32.45 11.20
CA MET A 111 -17.36 -31.15 10.52
C MET A 111 -16.00 -30.48 10.30
N LYS A 112 -15.06 -30.58 11.25
CA LYS A 112 -13.67 -30.15 11.02
C LYS A 112 -13.02 -30.95 9.90
N TRP A 113 -13.25 -32.26 9.86
CA TRP A 113 -12.78 -33.11 8.77
C TRP A 113 -13.39 -32.68 7.44
N TYR A 114 -14.72 -32.48 7.38
CA TYR A 114 -15.42 -32.01 6.18
C TYR A 114 -14.97 -30.61 5.74
N MET A 115 -14.79 -29.67 6.66
CA MET A 115 -14.24 -28.35 6.38
C MET A 115 -12.77 -28.41 5.94
N HIS A 116 -11.99 -29.36 6.46
CA HIS A 116 -10.63 -29.59 6.01
C HIS A 116 -10.62 -30.15 4.59
N GLN A 117 -11.55 -31.06 4.26
CA GLN A 117 -11.74 -31.59 2.91
C GLN A 117 -12.22 -30.52 1.94
N ILE A 118 -13.17 -29.65 2.33
CA ILE A 118 -13.62 -28.52 1.51
C ILE A 118 -12.47 -27.55 1.25
N LYS A 119 -11.69 -27.19 2.28
CA LYS A 119 -10.50 -26.33 2.10
C LYS A 119 -9.48 -26.97 1.17
N LEU A 120 -9.26 -28.27 1.30
CA LEU A 120 -8.32 -29.02 0.48
C LEU A 120 -8.82 -29.16 -0.96
N ALA A 121 -10.13 -29.33 -1.16
CA ALA A 121 -10.76 -29.37 -2.48
C ALA A 121 -10.79 -27.99 -3.18
N ILE A 122 -11.05 -26.91 -2.44
CA ILE A 122 -10.95 -25.53 -2.96
C ILE A 122 -9.51 -25.21 -3.31
N LEU A 123 -8.55 -25.57 -2.45
CA LEU A 123 -7.13 -25.40 -2.72
C LEU A 123 -6.70 -26.23 -3.93
N ALA A 124 -7.12 -27.49 -4.02
CA ALA A 124 -6.82 -28.37 -5.15
C ALA A 124 -7.46 -27.87 -6.45
N GLY A 125 -8.69 -27.37 -6.41
CA GLY A 125 -9.37 -26.78 -7.57
C GLY A 125 -8.72 -25.48 -8.03
N LEU A 126 -8.29 -24.64 -7.09
CA LEU A 126 -7.60 -23.39 -7.39
C LEU A 126 -6.17 -23.66 -7.92
N VAL A 127 -5.47 -24.65 -7.38
CA VAL A 127 -4.18 -25.12 -7.90
C VAL A 127 -4.35 -25.78 -9.27
N ALA A 128 -5.37 -26.61 -9.47
CA ALA A 128 -5.63 -27.24 -10.78
C ALA A 128 -6.00 -26.18 -11.84
N TRP A 129 -6.82 -25.21 -11.48
CA TRP A 129 -7.14 -24.08 -12.34
C TRP A 129 -5.90 -23.24 -12.66
N LEU A 130 -5.07 -22.96 -11.66
CA LEU A 130 -3.80 -22.25 -11.84
C LEU A 130 -2.87 -23.04 -12.75
N VAL A 131 -2.67 -24.33 -12.51
CA VAL A 131 -1.81 -25.20 -13.33
C VAL A 131 -2.32 -25.24 -14.77
N LEU A 132 -3.63 -25.33 -15.00
CA LEU A 132 -4.20 -25.30 -16.36
C LEU A 132 -3.98 -23.93 -17.03
N ASP A 133 -4.20 -22.82 -16.33
CA ASP A 133 -4.01 -21.45 -16.84
C ASP A 133 -2.52 -21.14 -17.09
N THR A 134 -1.64 -21.60 -16.19
CA THR A 134 -0.19 -21.35 -16.19
C THR A 134 0.53 -22.27 -17.19
N SER A 135 0.04 -23.49 -17.42
CA SER A 135 0.62 -24.43 -18.40
C SER A 135 0.63 -23.88 -19.84
N ARG A 136 -0.24 -22.91 -20.14
CA ARG A 136 -0.31 -22.29 -21.47
C ARG A 136 0.76 -21.21 -21.69
N ARG A 137 1.44 -20.71 -20.64
CA ARG A 137 2.44 -19.64 -20.73
C ARG A 137 3.67 -19.94 -19.87
N SER A 138 4.79 -20.27 -20.52
CA SER A 138 6.06 -20.62 -19.85
C SER A 138 6.56 -19.56 -18.87
N GLU A 139 6.36 -18.27 -19.16
CA GLU A 139 6.81 -17.17 -18.28
C GLU A 139 6.07 -17.11 -16.94
N GLN A 140 4.80 -17.54 -16.89
CA GLN A 140 4.02 -17.56 -15.64
C GLN A 140 4.45 -18.72 -14.74
N LEU A 141 4.90 -19.84 -15.33
CA LEU A 141 5.49 -20.96 -14.58
C LEU A 141 6.77 -20.51 -13.86
N VAL A 142 7.57 -19.65 -14.51
CA VAL A 142 8.79 -19.10 -13.91
C VAL A 142 8.43 -18.24 -12.68
N SER A 143 7.43 -17.35 -12.79
CA SER A 143 6.96 -16.57 -11.62
C SER A 143 6.50 -17.47 -10.46
N PHE A 144 5.80 -18.58 -10.74
CA PHE A 144 5.39 -19.53 -9.71
C PHE A 144 6.59 -20.22 -9.05
N ALA A 145 7.57 -20.66 -9.85
CA ALA A 145 8.83 -21.18 -9.35
C ALA A 145 9.58 -20.14 -8.49
N GLY A 146 9.49 -18.85 -8.85
CA GLY A 146 10.00 -17.73 -8.06
C GLY A 146 9.40 -17.65 -6.66
N VAL A 147 8.07 -17.75 -6.53
CA VAL A 147 7.40 -17.79 -5.22
C VAL A 147 7.95 -18.95 -4.37
N CYS A 148 8.04 -20.15 -4.94
CA CYS A 148 8.59 -21.31 -4.24
C CYS A 148 10.05 -21.08 -3.80
N MET A 149 10.87 -20.52 -4.70
CA MET A 149 12.29 -20.23 -4.45
C MET A 149 12.47 -19.23 -3.31
N PHE A 150 11.73 -18.12 -3.30
CA PHE A 150 11.81 -17.14 -2.21
C PHE A 150 11.33 -17.70 -0.87
N VAL A 151 10.25 -18.50 -0.85
CA VAL A 151 9.78 -19.16 0.37
C VAL A 151 10.84 -20.14 0.90
N VAL A 152 11.52 -20.89 0.02
CA VAL A 152 12.62 -21.80 0.40
C VAL A 152 13.82 -21.03 0.93
N ILE A 153 14.22 -19.93 0.28
CA ILE A 153 15.32 -19.06 0.77
C ILE A 153 15.01 -18.55 2.18
N LEU A 154 13.81 -18.02 2.38
CA LEU A 154 13.41 -17.53 3.71
C LEU A 154 13.33 -18.65 4.74
N PHE A 155 12.96 -19.87 4.32
CA PHE A 155 12.92 -21.03 5.21
C PHE A 155 14.32 -21.45 5.65
N ILE A 156 15.30 -21.41 4.74
CA ILE A 156 16.72 -21.65 5.05
C ILE A 156 17.28 -20.56 5.97
N CYS A 157 16.86 -19.30 5.79
CA CYS A 157 17.27 -18.19 6.64
C CYS A 157 16.51 -18.10 7.98
N SER A 158 15.60 -19.04 8.25
CA SER A 158 14.78 -19.04 9.45
C SER A 158 15.61 -19.28 10.72
N LYS A 159 15.25 -18.60 11.82
CA LYS A 159 15.96 -18.77 13.11
C LYS A 159 15.68 -20.14 13.75
N THR A 160 14.45 -20.64 13.62
CA THR A 160 14.01 -21.87 14.31
C THR A 160 13.06 -22.66 13.42
N HIS A 161 13.60 -23.60 12.64
CA HIS A 161 12.82 -24.31 11.60
C HIS A 161 11.66 -25.15 12.19
N ARG A 162 11.76 -25.58 13.45
CA ARG A 162 10.76 -26.44 14.12
C ARG A 162 9.55 -25.69 14.66
N ALA A 163 9.65 -24.38 14.88
CA ALA A 163 8.58 -23.58 15.48
C ALA A 163 7.71 -22.84 14.45
N VAL A 164 7.93 -23.09 13.14
CA VAL A 164 7.26 -22.37 12.06
C VAL A 164 5.75 -22.59 12.09
N SER A 165 5.00 -21.50 12.22
CA SER A 165 3.54 -21.50 12.18
C SER A 165 3.03 -21.57 10.74
N TRP A 166 3.05 -22.77 10.15
CA TRP A 166 2.59 -23.01 8.78
C TRP A 166 1.18 -22.47 8.50
N ARG A 167 0.30 -22.41 9.52
CA ARG A 167 -1.00 -21.76 9.40
C ARG A 167 -0.86 -20.30 8.95
N ALA A 168 0.00 -19.51 9.61
CA ALA A 168 0.19 -18.10 9.27
C ALA A 168 0.82 -17.95 7.88
N VAL A 169 1.80 -18.79 7.54
CA VAL A 169 2.46 -18.78 6.21
C VAL A 169 1.46 -19.06 5.09
N PHE A 170 0.71 -20.16 5.17
CA PHE A 170 -0.24 -20.54 4.12
C PHE A 170 -1.40 -19.56 4.01
N TRP A 171 -1.91 -19.02 5.13
CA TRP A 171 -2.94 -18.00 5.08
C TRP A 171 -2.41 -16.65 4.59
N GLY A 172 -1.18 -16.26 4.92
CA GLY A 172 -0.57 -15.03 4.44
C GLY A 172 -0.41 -15.02 2.92
N LEU A 173 0.23 -16.08 2.38
CA LEU A 173 0.36 -16.27 0.94
C LEU A 173 -1.02 -16.48 0.27
N GLY A 174 -1.93 -17.20 0.92
CA GLY A 174 -3.28 -17.45 0.41
C GLY A 174 -4.13 -16.19 0.32
N LEU A 175 -4.13 -15.33 1.35
CA LEU A 175 -4.83 -14.04 1.34
C LEU A 175 -4.25 -13.10 0.28
N GLN A 176 -2.92 -13.01 0.20
CA GLN A 176 -2.23 -12.24 -0.83
C GLN A 176 -2.63 -12.73 -2.23
N PHE A 177 -2.67 -14.05 -2.44
CA PHE A 177 -3.02 -14.64 -3.72
C PHE A 177 -4.50 -14.43 -4.10
N VAL A 178 -5.43 -14.58 -3.14
CA VAL A 178 -6.87 -14.32 -3.35
C VAL A 178 -7.12 -12.85 -3.65
N LEU A 179 -6.46 -11.93 -2.93
CA LEU A 179 -6.52 -10.50 -3.22
C LEU A 179 -5.94 -10.21 -4.61
N GLY A 180 -4.81 -10.83 -4.97
CA GLY A 180 -4.22 -10.73 -6.30
C GLY A 180 -5.19 -11.16 -7.40
N ILE A 181 -5.86 -12.31 -7.26
CA ILE A 181 -6.87 -12.77 -8.24
C ILE A 181 -7.99 -11.74 -8.35
N PHE A 182 -8.51 -11.28 -7.22
CA PHE A 182 -9.60 -10.32 -7.21
C PHE A 182 -9.21 -9.04 -7.93
N ILE A 183 -8.05 -8.45 -7.63
CA ILE A 183 -7.63 -7.16 -8.17
C ILE A 183 -7.14 -7.27 -9.63
N ILE A 184 -6.30 -8.26 -9.94
CA ILE A 184 -5.60 -8.34 -11.24
C ILE A 184 -6.41 -9.13 -12.26
N ARG A 185 -7.02 -10.26 -11.86
CA ARG A 185 -7.60 -11.25 -12.78
C ARG A 185 -9.11 -11.12 -12.97
N THR A 186 -9.86 -10.58 -12.01
CA THR A 186 -11.29 -10.32 -12.19
C THR A 186 -11.54 -8.95 -12.83
N ASP A 187 -12.52 -8.85 -13.73
CA ASP A 187 -12.92 -7.57 -14.32
C ASP A 187 -13.49 -6.58 -13.30
N PRO A 188 -14.42 -6.96 -12.40
CA PRO A 188 -14.97 -6.00 -11.42
C PRO A 188 -13.91 -5.48 -10.46
N GLY A 189 -12.98 -6.33 -10.00
CA GLY A 189 -11.91 -5.90 -9.10
C GLY A 189 -10.92 -4.95 -9.78
N PHE A 190 -10.55 -5.21 -11.03
CA PHE A 190 -9.67 -4.32 -11.79
C PHE A 190 -10.32 -2.96 -12.07
N GLN A 191 -11.60 -2.94 -12.45
CA GLN A 191 -12.32 -1.68 -12.65
C GLN A 191 -12.43 -0.87 -11.36
N ALA A 192 -12.68 -1.54 -10.22
CA ALA A 192 -12.73 -0.89 -8.91
C ALA A 192 -11.38 -0.26 -8.53
N PHE A 193 -10.27 -0.98 -8.70
CA PHE A 193 -8.93 -0.47 -8.38
C PHE A 193 -8.45 0.58 -9.37
N LYS A 194 -8.81 0.48 -10.65
CA LYS A 194 -8.53 1.53 -11.66
C LYS A 194 -9.30 2.81 -11.33
N TRP A 195 -10.58 2.70 -10.96
CA TRP A 195 -11.37 3.84 -10.50
C TRP A 195 -10.76 4.46 -9.24
N LEU A 196 -10.41 3.64 -8.24
CA LEU A 196 -9.76 4.08 -7.02
C LEU A 196 -8.42 4.80 -7.30
N GLY A 197 -7.58 4.23 -8.17
CA GLY A 197 -6.32 4.85 -8.59
C GLY A 197 -6.54 6.19 -9.27
N GLY A 198 -7.56 6.31 -10.13
CA GLY A 198 -7.95 7.59 -10.73
C GLY A 198 -8.44 8.62 -9.72
N GLN A 199 -9.21 8.21 -8.71
CA GLN A 199 -9.61 9.12 -7.62
C GLN A 199 -8.42 9.59 -6.80
N VAL A 200 -7.48 8.69 -6.49
CA VAL A 200 -6.24 9.08 -5.81
C VAL A 200 -5.45 10.05 -6.67
N GLN A 201 -5.32 9.84 -7.98
CA GLN A 201 -4.63 10.79 -8.86
C GLN A 201 -5.26 12.18 -8.86
N ILE A 202 -6.58 12.27 -8.97
CA ILE A 202 -7.33 13.55 -8.86
C ILE A 202 -7.09 14.20 -7.50
N PHE A 203 -7.10 13.41 -6.43
CA PHE A 203 -6.82 13.90 -5.08
C PHE A 203 -5.42 14.49 -4.96
N LEU A 204 -4.40 13.85 -5.55
CA LEU A 204 -3.03 14.35 -5.55
C LEU A 204 -2.88 15.62 -6.39
N ASP A 205 -3.65 15.74 -7.49
CA ASP A 205 -3.65 16.92 -8.35
C ASP A 205 -4.12 18.19 -7.62
N TYR A 206 -4.93 18.09 -6.56
CA TYR A 206 -5.28 19.25 -5.72
C TYR A 206 -4.05 19.89 -5.05
N THR A 207 -3.00 19.11 -4.82
CA THR A 207 -1.73 19.64 -4.28
C THR A 207 -1.13 20.71 -5.18
N LYS A 208 -1.35 20.63 -6.51
CA LYS A 208 -0.83 21.61 -7.48
C LYS A 208 -1.34 23.03 -7.20
N ALA A 209 -2.54 23.18 -6.62
CA ALA A 209 -3.04 24.50 -6.23
C ALA A 209 -2.23 25.08 -5.05
N GLY A 210 -1.91 24.26 -4.05
CA GLY A 210 -1.12 24.65 -2.89
C GLY A 210 0.35 24.92 -3.24
N SER A 211 0.99 24.01 -3.97
CA SER A 211 2.37 24.20 -4.42
C SER A 211 2.48 25.34 -5.43
N GLY A 212 1.49 25.50 -6.33
CA GLY A 212 1.41 26.59 -7.32
C GLY A 212 1.40 27.97 -6.67
N PHE A 213 0.64 28.10 -5.58
CA PHE A 213 0.61 29.33 -4.79
C PHE A 213 1.95 29.60 -4.07
N MET A 214 2.57 28.57 -3.48
CA MET A 214 3.78 28.75 -2.67
C MET A 214 5.07 28.91 -3.48
N PHE A 215 5.25 28.13 -4.55
CA PHE A 215 6.50 28.06 -5.33
C PHE A 215 6.37 28.66 -6.72
N GLY A 216 5.14 28.93 -7.20
CA GLY A 216 4.89 29.36 -8.56
C GLY A 216 4.87 28.20 -9.57
N ASN A 217 4.07 28.34 -10.63
CA ASN A 217 3.80 27.26 -11.59
C ASN A 217 5.03 26.82 -12.41
N LYS A 218 6.04 27.69 -12.58
CA LYS A 218 7.24 27.36 -13.37
C LYS A 218 8.09 26.28 -12.68
N LEU A 219 8.38 26.46 -11.39
CA LEU A 219 9.22 25.53 -10.63
C LEU A 219 8.58 24.15 -10.49
N ILE A 220 7.26 24.06 -10.45
CA ILE A 220 6.54 22.79 -10.33
C ILE A 220 6.64 21.95 -11.60
N ASN A 221 6.69 22.58 -12.76
CA ASN A 221 6.79 21.86 -14.03
C ASN A 221 8.23 21.47 -14.38
N GLU A 222 9.23 22.25 -13.91
CA GLU A 222 10.64 22.03 -14.25
C GLU A 222 11.39 21.19 -13.21
N ALA A 223 11.00 21.22 -11.94
CA ALA A 223 11.77 20.62 -10.85
C ALA A 223 10.97 19.62 -10.01
N PHE A 224 11.44 18.37 -10.04
CA PHE A 224 10.87 17.23 -9.31
C PHE A 224 10.56 17.53 -7.83
N ALA A 225 11.51 18.15 -7.12
CA ALA A 225 11.39 18.40 -5.69
C ALA A 225 10.16 19.27 -5.36
N PHE A 226 9.82 20.22 -6.23
CA PHE A 226 8.68 21.13 -6.03
C PHE A 226 7.35 20.55 -6.49
N GLN A 227 7.35 19.45 -7.24
CA GLN A 227 6.15 18.72 -7.62
C GLN A 227 5.81 17.61 -6.63
N ALA A 228 6.78 16.74 -6.30
CA ALA A 228 6.52 15.51 -5.58
C ALA A 228 6.58 15.64 -4.06
N LEU A 229 7.47 16.47 -3.51
CA LEU A 229 7.60 16.61 -2.05
C LEU A 229 6.38 17.27 -1.39
N PRO A 230 5.72 18.29 -1.99
CA PRO A 230 4.51 18.86 -1.41
C PRO A 230 3.35 17.87 -1.30
N ILE A 231 3.30 16.86 -2.18
CA ILE A 231 2.29 15.80 -2.14
C ILE A 231 2.36 15.03 -0.82
N VAL A 232 3.58 14.79 -0.31
CA VAL A 232 3.80 14.12 0.98
C VAL A 232 3.20 14.93 2.13
N ILE A 233 3.35 16.26 2.10
CA ILE A 233 2.79 17.18 3.12
C ILE A 233 1.27 17.18 3.07
N PHE A 234 0.69 17.32 1.87
CA PHE A 234 -0.75 17.32 1.68
C PHE A 234 -1.39 15.99 2.13
N PHE A 235 -0.78 14.87 1.74
CA PHE A 235 -1.27 13.55 2.13
C PHE A 235 -1.20 13.36 3.65
N SER A 236 -0.10 13.75 4.30
CA SER A 236 0.05 13.63 5.76
C SER A 236 -0.96 14.49 6.53
N CYS A 237 -1.24 15.71 6.05
CA CYS A 237 -2.32 16.56 6.57
C CYS A 237 -3.68 15.85 6.53
N VAL A 238 -4.05 15.28 5.37
CA VAL A 238 -5.33 14.58 5.21
C VAL A 238 -5.38 13.30 6.04
N MET A 239 -4.29 12.55 6.13
CA MET A 239 -4.22 11.36 6.97
C MET A 239 -4.43 11.71 8.45
N SER A 240 -3.83 12.79 8.93
CA SER A 240 -4.04 13.26 10.30
C SER A 240 -5.50 13.63 10.58
N ILE A 241 -6.17 14.29 9.62
CA ILE A 241 -7.62 14.55 9.69
C ILE A 241 -8.42 13.24 9.76
N LEU A 242 -8.11 12.25 8.92
CA LEU A 242 -8.81 10.96 8.91
C LEU A 242 -8.57 10.15 10.19
N TYR A 243 -7.41 10.31 10.83
CA TYR A 243 -7.12 9.79 12.16
C TYR A 243 -7.91 10.50 13.25
N TYR A 244 -7.97 11.83 13.22
CA TYR A 244 -8.80 12.58 14.17
C TYR A 244 -10.29 12.22 14.06
N LEU A 245 -10.80 12.01 12.84
CA LEU A 245 -12.18 11.62 12.58
C LEU A 245 -12.50 10.15 12.93
N GLY A 246 -11.51 9.32 13.27
CA GLY A 246 -11.73 7.91 13.61
C GLY A 246 -11.85 6.96 12.41
N VAL A 247 -11.80 7.47 11.18
CA VAL A 247 -12.03 6.67 9.96
C VAL A 247 -10.89 5.67 9.74
N MET A 248 -9.64 6.11 9.93
CA MET A 248 -8.48 5.24 9.77
C MET A 248 -8.44 4.13 10.81
N GLN A 249 -8.81 4.43 12.06
CA GLN A 249 -8.83 3.45 13.14
C GLN A 249 -9.84 2.33 12.84
N VAL A 250 -11.06 2.69 12.44
CA VAL A 250 -12.08 1.69 12.06
C VAL A 250 -11.56 0.82 10.92
N LEU A 251 -10.99 1.43 9.88
CA LEU A 251 -10.48 0.70 8.72
C LEU A 251 -9.35 -0.25 9.11
N ILE A 252 -8.34 0.23 9.84
CA ILE A 252 -7.17 -0.54 10.25
C ILE A 252 -7.58 -1.67 11.20
N LEU A 253 -8.46 -1.42 12.17
CA LEU A 253 -8.97 -2.44 13.09
C LEU A 253 -9.71 -3.56 12.35
N LYS A 254 -10.52 -3.25 11.33
CA LYS A 254 -11.22 -4.28 10.54
C LYS A 254 -10.25 -5.13 9.71
N ILE A 255 -9.26 -4.52 9.07
CA ILE A 255 -8.23 -5.26 8.30
C ILE A 255 -7.37 -6.10 9.24
N ALA A 256 -6.95 -5.54 10.38
CA ALA A 256 -6.18 -6.26 11.39
C ALA A 256 -6.96 -7.43 11.98
N TRP A 257 -8.26 -7.26 12.26
CA TRP A 257 -9.14 -8.33 12.71
C TRP A 257 -9.26 -9.45 11.68
N LEU A 258 -9.41 -9.12 10.40
CA LEU A 258 -9.45 -10.10 9.32
C LEU A 258 -8.17 -10.95 9.27
N MET A 259 -7.00 -10.30 9.35
CA MET A 259 -5.70 -10.99 9.37
C MET A 259 -5.52 -11.82 10.64
N GLN A 260 -5.91 -11.30 11.80
CA GLN A 260 -5.79 -11.99 13.08
C GLN A 260 -6.64 -13.28 13.12
N VAL A 261 -7.89 -13.21 12.68
CA VAL A 261 -8.82 -14.36 12.68
C VAL A 261 -8.34 -15.45 11.73
N THR A 262 -7.85 -15.07 10.56
CA THR A 262 -7.38 -16.02 9.53
C THR A 262 -6.05 -16.66 9.95
N MET A 263 -5.04 -15.83 10.25
CA MET A 263 -3.65 -16.25 10.47
C MET A 263 -3.38 -16.72 11.91
N GLY A 264 -4.20 -16.30 12.89
CA GLY A 264 -4.04 -16.65 14.31
C GLY A 264 -2.89 -15.93 15.00
N THR A 265 -2.47 -14.80 14.44
CA THR A 265 -1.44 -13.88 14.93
C THR A 265 -1.95 -13.03 16.09
N THR A 266 -1.05 -12.28 16.74
CA THR A 266 -1.44 -11.43 17.87
C THR A 266 -2.07 -10.13 17.39
N ALA A 267 -2.84 -9.48 18.26
CA ALA A 267 -3.59 -8.27 17.90
C ALA A 267 -2.64 -7.12 17.53
N THR A 268 -1.57 -6.94 18.31
CA THR A 268 -0.58 -5.87 18.16
C THR A 268 0.19 -5.95 16.85
N GLU A 269 0.68 -7.14 16.47
CA GLU A 269 1.40 -7.31 15.22
C GLU A 269 0.49 -7.18 13.99
N SER A 270 -0.74 -7.70 14.07
CA SER A 270 -1.73 -7.58 13.00
C SER A 270 -2.17 -6.14 12.81
N LEU A 271 -2.32 -5.38 13.91
CA LEU A 271 -2.64 -3.96 13.88
C LEU A 271 -1.52 -3.13 13.25
N SER A 272 -0.27 -3.40 13.64
CA SER A 272 0.88 -2.70 13.05
C SER A 272 1.02 -2.98 11.57
N VAL A 273 0.90 -4.25 11.13
CA VAL A 273 0.97 -4.61 9.71
C VAL A 273 -0.20 -4.04 8.91
N ALA A 274 -1.41 -3.98 9.48
CA ALA A 274 -2.55 -3.33 8.84
C ALA A 274 -2.35 -1.81 8.71
N GLY A 275 -1.83 -1.16 9.75
CA GLY A 275 -1.54 0.28 9.75
C GLY A 275 -0.46 0.66 8.74
N ASN A 276 0.54 -0.20 8.56
CA ASN A 276 1.62 -0.02 7.59
C ASN A 276 1.11 0.14 6.14
N ILE A 277 -0.06 -0.40 5.77
CA ILE A 277 -0.66 -0.23 4.43
C ILE A 277 -0.87 1.26 4.10
N PHE A 278 -1.21 2.08 5.10
CA PHE A 278 -1.62 3.47 4.91
C PHE A 278 -0.58 4.47 5.41
N VAL A 279 0.05 4.15 6.53
CA VAL A 279 0.90 5.08 7.27
C VAL A 279 2.39 4.82 7.06
N GLY A 280 2.72 3.61 6.58
CA GLY A 280 4.07 3.17 6.30
C GLY A 280 4.97 3.02 7.52
N GLN A 281 6.25 2.73 7.26
CA GLN A 281 7.22 2.28 8.27
C GLN A 281 7.66 3.34 9.28
N LYS A 282 7.49 4.62 8.97
CA LYS A 282 8.02 5.71 9.79
C LYS A 282 7.09 5.85 10.98
N THR A 283 7.63 5.68 12.19
CA THR A 283 7.12 5.94 13.56
C THR A 283 5.62 5.90 13.86
N GLU A 284 4.75 6.35 12.99
CA GLU A 284 3.30 6.42 13.08
C GLU A 284 2.61 5.04 13.11
N ALA A 285 3.04 4.04 12.31
CA ALA A 285 2.45 2.69 12.41
C ALA A 285 2.85 1.97 13.72
N PRO A 286 4.12 2.02 14.17
CA PRO A 286 4.48 1.60 15.53
C PRO A 286 3.87 2.48 16.64
N LEU A 287 3.50 3.74 16.37
CA LEU A 287 2.84 4.62 17.33
C LEU A 287 1.49 4.05 17.76
N LEU A 288 0.76 3.43 16.83
CA LEU A 288 -0.51 2.75 17.11
C LEU A 288 -0.40 1.66 18.17
N ILE A 289 0.81 1.11 18.36
CA ILE A 289 1.12 0.04 19.31
C ILE A 289 2.19 0.44 20.33
N ARG A 290 2.51 1.74 20.44
CA ARG A 290 3.56 2.27 21.31
C ARG A 290 3.55 1.70 22.74
N PRO A 291 2.41 1.65 23.46
CA PRO A 291 2.40 1.12 24.83
C PRO A 291 2.76 -0.36 24.91
N TYR A 292 2.61 -1.12 23.82
CA TYR A 292 2.84 -2.55 23.78
C TYR A 292 4.26 -2.93 23.33
N LEU A 293 4.97 -2.03 22.63
CA LEU A 293 6.30 -2.32 22.04
C LEU A 293 7.34 -2.81 23.07
N GLY A 294 7.26 -2.37 24.32
CA GLY A 294 8.18 -2.80 25.37
C GLY A 294 7.97 -4.24 25.84
N ASP A 295 6.73 -4.74 25.75
CA ASP A 295 6.32 -6.05 26.27
C ASP A 295 6.13 -7.12 25.17
N MET A 296 6.21 -6.73 23.90
CA MET A 296 6.07 -7.65 22.76
C MET A 296 7.21 -8.68 22.68
N THR A 297 7.01 -9.82 22.03
CA THR A 297 8.10 -10.80 21.85
C THR A 297 9.04 -10.38 20.71
N ASN A 298 10.20 -11.04 20.60
CA ASN A 298 11.13 -10.78 19.49
C ASN A 298 10.54 -11.13 18.11
N SER A 299 9.63 -12.10 18.03
CA SER A 299 8.94 -12.47 16.78
C SER A 299 7.92 -11.41 16.38
N GLU A 300 7.18 -10.87 17.35
CA GLU A 300 6.26 -9.76 17.11
C GLU A 300 7.02 -8.51 16.65
N MET A 301 8.16 -8.18 17.26
CA MET A 301 8.99 -7.05 16.80
C MET A 301 9.54 -7.25 15.40
N HIS A 302 10.01 -8.46 15.08
CA HIS A 302 10.44 -8.80 13.73
C HIS A 302 9.31 -8.60 12.72
N THR A 303 8.07 -8.93 13.10
CA THR A 303 6.88 -8.73 12.27
C THR A 303 6.56 -7.25 12.07
N VAL A 304 6.63 -6.42 13.12
CA VAL A 304 6.46 -4.96 13.03
C VAL A 304 7.48 -4.35 12.06
N MET A 305 8.76 -4.73 12.20
CA MET A 305 9.83 -4.25 11.31
C MET A 305 9.67 -4.74 9.87
N THR A 306 9.34 -6.03 9.68
CA THR A 306 9.11 -6.61 8.35
C THR A 306 7.91 -5.97 7.66
N GLY A 307 6.81 -5.74 8.38
CA GLY A 307 5.63 -5.06 7.84
C GLY A 307 5.93 -3.66 7.35
N GLY A 308 6.76 -2.91 8.09
CA GLY A 308 7.22 -1.59 7.66
C GLY A 308 8.08 -1.65 6.40
N LEU A 309 9.08 -2.53 6.36
CA LEU A 309 10.00 -2.67 5.21
C LEU A 309 9.32 -3.26 3.97
N ALA A 310 8.28 -4.07 4.14
CA ALA A 310 7.56 -4.71 3.06
C ALA A 310 6.53 -3.80 2.36
N THR A 311 6.12 -2.71 3.01
CA THR A 311 5.05 -1.81 2.53
C THR A 311 5.61 -0.43 2.20
N ILE A 312 4.77 0.42 1.60
CA ILE A 312 5.05 1.85 1.41
C ILE A 312 4.02 2.68 2.18
N ALA A 313 4.41 3.89 2.59
CA ALA A 313 3.48 4.83 3.18
C ALA A 313 2.55 5.41 2.11
N GLY A 314 1.29 5.68 2.46
CA GLY A 314 0.38 6.43 1.58
C GLY A 314 0.90 7.82 1.25
N SER A 315 1.69 8.43 2.14
CA SER A 315 2.29 9.75 1.92
C SER A 315 3.30 9.78 0.78
N VAL A 316 4.08 8.70 0.61
CA VAL A 316 5.05 8.58 -0.50
C VAL A 316 4.44 7.93 -1.74
N LEU A 317 3.35 7.17 -1.58
CA LEU A 317 2.58 6.61 -2.69
C LEU A 317 2.24 7.70 -3.72
N GLY A 318 1.82 8.87 -3.22
CA GLY A 318 1.49 10.01 -4.07
C GLY A 318 2.67 10.54 -4.89
N ALA A 319 3.88 10.53 -4.32
CA ALA A 319 5.09 10.90 -5.04
C ALA A 319 5.39 9.90 -6.17
N TYR A 320 5.21 8.59 -5.95
CA TYR A 320 5.40 7.59 -7.00
C TYR A 320 4.37 7.68 -8.12
N ILE A 321 3.12 8.01 -7.78
CA ILE A 321 2.08 8.27 -8.78
C ILE A 321 2.44 9.52 -9.61
N SER A 322 3.05 10.54 -9.00
CA SER A 322 3.51 11.73 -9.73
C SER A 322 4.64 11.43 -10.72
N PHE A 323 5.43 10.37 -10.50
CA PHE A 323 6.38 9.85 -11.48
C PHE A 323 5.70 9.19 -12.70
N GLY A 324 4.37 9.02 -12.71
CA GLY A 324 3.65 8.33 -13.78
C GLY A 324 3.59 6.81 -13.60
N ILE A 325 3.91 6.31 -12.40
CA ILE A 325 3.69 4.92 -12.04
C ILE A 325 2.19 4.68 -11.85
N ASP A 326 1.71 3.49 -12.24
CA ASP A 326 0.29 3.17 -12.19
C ASP A 326 -0.22 3.12 -10.74
N ALA A 327 -1.17 4.00 -10.41
CA ALA A 327 -1.74 4.13 -9.08
C ALA A 327 -2.47 2.86 -8.64
N SER A 328 -3.20 2.20 -9.55
CA SER A 328 -3.91 0.94 -9.23
C SER A 328 -2.95 -0.15 -8.79
N SER A 329 -1.82 -0.30 -9.50
CA SER A 329 -0.80 -1.31 -9.19
C SER A 329 -0.11 -1.04 -7.85
N LEU A 330 0.21 0.23 -7.54
CA LEU A 330 0.84 0.57 -6.27
C LEU A 330 -0.10 0.35 -5.07
N ILE A 331 -1.37 0.75 -5.18
CA ILE A 331 -2.37 0.52 -4.12
C ILE A 331 -2.59 -0.98 -3.91
N ALA A 332 -2.72 -1.75 -4.98
CA ALA A 332 -2.85 -3.20 -4.91
C ALA A 332 -1.63 -3.85 -4.25
N ALA A 333 -0.41 -3.44 -4.65
CA ALA A 333 0.83 -3.93 -4.05
C ALA A 333 0.90 -3.69 -2.54
N SER A 334 0.53 -2.49 -2.07
CA SER A 334 0.50 -2.17 -0.63
C SER A 334 -0.48 -3.05 0.16
N VAL A 335 -1.68 -3.27 -0.36
CA VAL A 335 -2.71 -4.10 0.30
C VAL A 335 -2.30 -5.58 0.30
N MET A 336 -1.70 -6.07 -0.78
CA MET A 336 -1.21 -7.45 -0.89
C MET A 336 0.03 -7.72 -0.02
N ALA A 337 0.89 -6.71 0.18
CA ALA A 337 2.10 -6.82 0.99
C ALA A 337 1.82 -7.14 2.46
N ALA A 338 0.74 -6.61 3.04
CA ALA A 338 0.42 -6.79 4.46
C ALA A 338 0.26 -8.27 4.90
N PRO A 339 -0.67 -9.06 4.33
CA PRO A 339 -0.80 -10.47 4.71
C PRO A 339 0.45 -11.30 4.35
N CYS A 340 1.15 -10.94 3.27
CA CYS A 340 2.40 -11.59 2.88
C CYS A 340 3.51 -11.35 3.92
N ALA A 341 3.70 -10.09 4.33
CA ALA A 341 4.70 -9.69 5.32
C ALA A 341 4.47 -10.38 6.66
N LEU A 342 3.22 -10.44 7.11
CA LEU A 342 2.84 -11.12 8.35
C LEU A 342 3.07 -12.65 8.28
N GLY A 343 2.82 -13.26 7.12
CA GLY A 343 3.05 -14.69 6.93
C GLY A 343 4.54 -15.04 6.87
N LEU A 344 5.32 -14.27 6.12
CA LEU A 344 6.74 -14.51 5.92
C LEU A 344 7.60 -14.09 7.11
N SER A 345 7.18 -13.08 7.88
CA SER A 345 7.85 -12.74 9.14
C SER A 345 7.82 -13.91 10.12
N LYS A 346 6.69 -14.63 10.20
CA LYS A 346 6.52 -15.83 11.04
C LYS A 346 7.20 -17.07 10.48
N LEU A 347 7.56 -17.07 9.20
CA LEU A 347 8.41 -18.11 8.61
C LEU A 347 9.88 -17.92 8.99
N VAL A 348 10.40 -16.68 8.89
CA VAL A 348 11.81 -16.37 9.20
C VAL A 348 12.06 -16.30 10.70
N TYR A 349 11.14 -15.70 11.45
CA TYR A 349 11.22 -15.55 12.90
C TYR A 349 9.92 -16.03 13.56
N PRO A 350 9.75 -17.35 13.73
CA PRO A 350 8.54 -17.89 14.32
C PRO A 350 8.38 -17.52 15.80
N GLU A 351 7.12 -17.57 16.26
CA GLU A 351 6.76 -17.29 17.64
C GLU A 351 7.15 -18.47 18.55
N THR A 352 8.07 -18.23 19.48
CA THR A 352 8.50 -19.23 20.47
C THR A 352 8.02 -18.93 21.88
N GLU A 353 7.58 -17.69 22.12
CA GLU A 353 7.17 -17.19 23.44
C GLU A 353 5.65 -17.01 23.51
N LEU A 354 5.09 -17.04 24.71
CA LEU A 354 3.67 -16.76 24.91
C LEU A 354 3.45 -15.24 24.90
N SER A 355 2.81 -14.74 23.85
CA SER A 355 2.43 -13.32 23.77
C SER A 355 1.40 -12.94 24.83
N LYS A 356 1.60 -11.75 25.41
CA LYS A 356 0.70 -11.15 26.41
C LYS A 356 -0.55 -10.51 25.76
N PHE A 357 -0.57 -10.32 24.45
CA PHE A 357 -1.53 -9.45 23.74
C PHE A 357 -2.37 -10.18 22.68
N LYS A 358 -2.89 -11.37 23.04
CA LYS A 358 -3.58 -12.24 22.08
C LYS A 358 -4.97 -11.73 21.66
N ASP A 359 -5.67 -10.99 22.51
CA ASP A 359 -7.04 -10.51 22.27
C ASP A 359 -7.08 -9.03 21.87
N MET A 360 -7.83 -8.71 20.81
CA MET A 360 -8.04 -7.34 20.32
C MET A 360 -8.82 -6.46 21.29
N ASP A 361 -9.71 -7.05 22.10
CA ASP A 361 -10.57 -6.31 23.05
C ASP A 361 -9.77 -5.63 24.19
N LYS A 362 -8.44 -5.83 24.23
CA LYS A 362 -7.50 -5.22 25.18
C LYS A 362 -6.55 -4.22 24.54
N VAL A 363 -6.68 -3.95 23.23
CA VAL A 363 -5.81 -3.03 22.49
C VAL A 363 -6.57 -1.74 22.23
N ASP A 364 -6.38 -0.75 23.09
CA ASP A 364 -6.89 0.60 22.85
C ASP A 364 -5.90 1.34 21.95
N MET A 365 -6.38 1.82 20.81
CA MET A 365 -5.63 2.76 19.98
C MET A 365 -5.75 4.14 20.62
N GLU A 366 -4.61 4.77 20.92
CA GLU A 366 -4.61 6.17 21.36
C GLU A 366 -5.22 7.04 20.24
N SER A 367 -6.34 7.70 20.54
CA SER A 367 -6.85 8.78 19.71
C SER A 367 -5.98 10.01 19.91
N GLY A 368 -5.58 10.69 18.84
CA GLY A 368 -4.78 11.91 18.93
C GLY A 368 -5.39 12.93 19.89
N GLU A 369 -4.56 13.62 20.65
CA GLU A 369 -4.96 14.62 21.67
C GLU A 369 -5.50 15.93 21.07
N GLU A 370 -5.66 15.97 19.75
CA GLU A 370 -6.10 17.13 18.98
C GLU A 370 -7.50 17.58 19.41
N GLN A 371 -7.73 18.90 19.52
CA GLN A 371 -9.02 19.43 19.96
C GLN A 371 -9.99 19.62 18.80
N ASN A 372 -9.48 19.84 17.59
CA ASN A 372 -10.29 20.10 16.41
C ASN A 372 -9.61 19.62 15.12
N VAL A 373 -10.40 19.53 14.04
CA VAL A 373 -9.93 19.07 12.71
C VAL A 373 -8.80 19.94 12.16
N LEU A 374 -8.81 21.25 12.43
CA LEU A 374 -7.79 22.17 11.93
C LEU A 374 -6.45 21.99 12.65
N GLU A 375 -6.48 21.69 13.95
CA GLU A 375 -5.31 21.34 14.75
C GLU A 375 -4.70 20.04 14.23
N ALA A 376 -5.53 19.00 14.03
CA ALA A 376 -5.09 17.74 13.43
C ALA A 376 -4.46 17.95 12.04
N ALA A 377 -5.07 18.78 11.19
CA ALA A 377 -4.56 19.12 9.86
C ALA A 377 -3.18 19.82 9.95
N SER A 378 -3.06 20.81 10.84
CA SER A 378 -1.83 21.56 11.05
C SER A 378 -0.72 20.66 11.59
N ASN A 379 -1.01 19.83 12.58
CA ASN A 379 -0.04 18.92 13.18
C ASN A 379 0.43 17.86 12.18
N GLY A 380 -0.47 17.34 11.33
CA GLY A 380 -0.10 16.46 10.22
C GLY A 380 0.83 17.14 9.22
N ALA A 381 0.51 18.37 8.79
CA ALA A 381 1.38 19.12 7.89
C ALA A 381 2.76 19.42 8.50
N SER A 382 2.81 19.80 9.78
CA SER A 382 4.07 20.07 10.49
C SER A 382 4.92 18.81 10.68
N ALA A 383 4.30 17.67 11.02
CA ALA A 383 5.00 16.39 11.13
C ALA A 383 5.64 15.96 9.79
N ALA A 384 4.98 16.28 8.68
CA ALA A 384 5.48 15.99 7.34
C ALA A 384 6.71 16.81 6.93
N VAL A 385 7.01 17.93 7.59
CA VAL A 385 8.18 18.77 7.25
C VAL A 385 9.47 17.99 7.48
N GLY A 386 9.62 17.38 8.67
CA GLY A 386 10.79 16.55 8.97
C GLY A 386 10.88 15.32 8.04
N LEU A 387 9.72 14.75 7.70
CA LEU A 387 9.62 13.64 6.75
C LEU A 387 10.17 14.02 5.36
N VAL A 388 9.72 15.15 4.82
CA VAL A 388 10.14 15.68 3.52
C VAL A 388 11.60 16.09 3.51
N ALA A 389 12.06 16.78 4.55
CA ALA A 389 13.46 17.17 4.69
C ALA A 389 14.39 15.95 4.68
N ASN A 390 14.02 14.89 5.39
CA ASN A 390 14.77 13.63 5.38
C ASN A 390 14.77 12.95 4.01
N ILE A 391 13.64 12.96 3.28
CA ILE A 391 13.58 12.40 1.91
C ILE A 391 14.52 13.19 0.99
N ALA A 392 14.42 14.52 0.99
CA ALA A 392 15.25 15.38 0.15
C ALA A 392 16.75 15.21 0.46
N ALA A 393 17.13 15.26 1.74
CA ALA A 393 18.52 15.11 2.18
C ALA A 393 19.08 13.73 1.79
N ASN A 394 18.32 12.65 2.01
CA ASN A 394 18.74 11.31 1.64
C ASN A 394 18.87 11.14 0.12
N LEU A 395 17.95 11.69 -0.69
CA LEU A 395 18.05 11.63 -2.15
C LEU A 395 19.31 12.32 -2.66
N ILE A 396 19.59 13.54 -2.18
CA ILE A 396 20.79 14.29 -2.55
C ILE A 396 22.04 13.49 -2.18
N ALA A 397 22.12 13.02 -0.94
CA ALA A 397 23.28 12.29 -0.44
C ALA A 397 23.51 10.97 -1.20
N PHE A 398 22.48 10.13 -1.36
CA PHE A 398 22.63 8.81 -1.98
C PHE A 398 22.87 8.89 -3.48
N ILE A 399 22.25 9.83 -4.20
CA ILE A 399 22.54 10.03 -5.63
C ILE A 399 23.98 10.51 -5.81
N ALA A 400 24.44 11.47 -5.00
CA ALA A 400 25.84 11.94 -5.06
C ALA A 400 26.84 10.82 -4.73
N VAL A 401 26.56 10.00 -3.72
CA VAL A 401 27.39 8.83 -3.37
C VAL A 401 27.37 7.78 -4.49
N LEU A 402 26.22 7.53 -5.12
CA LEU A 402 26.13 6.61 -6.25
C LEU A 402 26.99 7.08 -7.43
N GLU A 403 26.89 8.34 -7.80
CA GLU A 403 27.72 8.93 -8.87
C GLU A 403 29.21 8.88 -8.53
N PHE A 404 29.57 9.14 -7.27
CA PHE A 404 30.95 8.98 -6.80
C PHE A 404 31.44 7.54 -6.91
N ILE A 405 30.64 6.56 -6.48
CA ILE A 405 30.97 5.12 -6.61
C ILE A 405 31.07 4.73 -8.08
N ASN A 406 30.17 5.22 -8.93
CA ASN A 406 30.20 4.97 -10.36
C ASN A 406 31.45 5.53 -11.02
N ALA A 407 31.85 6.76 -10.69
CA ALA A 407 33.09 7.34 -11.18
C ALA A 407 34.32 6.54 -10.71
N ALA A 408 34.33 6.09 -9.45
CA ALA A 408 35.40 5.27 -8.91
C ALA A 408 35.46 3.89 -9.60
N LEU A 409 34.31 3.23 -9.79
CA LEU A 409 34.21 1.95 -10.50
C LEU A 409 34.56 2.08 -11.97
N SER A 410 34.18 3.17 -12.63
CA SER A 410 34.57 3.46 -14.01
C SER A 410 36.09 3.64 -14.13
N TRP A 411 36.72 4.30 -13.16
CA TRP A 411 38.18 4.40 -13.08
C TRP A 411 38.86 3.03 -12.89
N PHE A 412 38.35 2.19 -11.99
CA PHE A 412 38.85 0.82 -11.82
C PHE A 412 38.59 -0.05 -13.07
N GLY A 413 37.43 0.08 -13.69
CA GLY A 413 37.05 -0.63 -14.90
C GLY A 413 37.91 -0.22 -16.10
N GLY A 414 38.29 1.06 -16.18
CA GLY A 414 39.22 1.57 -17.18
C GLY A 414 40.61 0.93 -17.10
N MET A 415 41.04 0.41 -15.95
CA MET A 415 42.29 -0.36 -15.84
C MET A 415 42.21 -1.75 -16.49
N VAL A 416 40.99 -2.24 -16.75
CA VAL A 416 40.71 -3.57 -17.34
C VAL A 416 40.00 -3.42 -18.69
N ASP A 417 40.19 -2.26 -19.36
CA ASP A 417 39.55 -1.90 -20.63
C ASP A 417 38.00 -1.98 -20.63
N TYR A 418 37.37 -1.82 -19.46
CA TYR A 418 35.92 -1.80 -19.27
C TYR A 418 35.46 -0.53 -18.52
N PRO A 419 35.56 0.66 -19.14
CA PRO A 419 35.24 1.93 -18.49
C PRO A 419 33.75 2.12 -18.17
N GLU A 420 32.87 1.30 -18.75
CA GLU A 420 31.43 1.34 -18.49
C GLU A 420 31.04 0.71 -17.15
N LEU A 421 32.00 0.18 -16.38
CA LEU A 421 31.72 -0.43 -15.08
C LEU A 421 31.03 0.57 -14.14
N SER A 422 29.83 0.21 -13.70
CA SER A 422 29.04 1.00 -12.75
C SER A 422 28.44 0.10 -11.69
N PHE A 423 28.04 0.69 -10.57
CA PHE A 423 27.40 -0.03 -9.47
C PHE A 423 26.11 -0.72 -9.94
N GLN A 424 25.40 -0.08 -10.86
CA GLN A 424 24.21 -0.61 -11.53
C GLN A 424 24.48 -1.91 -12.26
N ILE A 425 25.57 -1.96 -13.05
CA ILE A 425 25.95 -3.15 -13.81
C ILE A 425 26.35 -4.29 -12.86
N ILE A 426 27.07 -4.00 -11.79
CA ILE A 426 27.41 -5.02 -10.79
C ILE A 426 26.13 -5.59 -10.17
N CYS A 427 25.20 -4.71 -9.77
CA CYS A 427 23.91 -5.12 -9.24
C CYS A 427 23.09 -5.92 -10.25
N SER A 428 23.08 -5.52 -11.52
CA SER A 428 22.30 -6.22 -12.53
C SER A 428 22.80 -7.65 -12.76
N TYR A 429 24.10 -7.90 -12.76
CA TYR A 429 24.63 -9.27 -12.82
C TYR A 429 24.26 -10.12 -11.59
N ILE A 430 24.31 -9.55 -10.39
CA ILE A 430 23.98 -10.24 -9.14
C ILE A 430 22.48 -10.58 -9.08
N PHE A 431 21.62 -9.62 -9.43
CA PHE A 431 20.18 -9.76 -9.32
C PHE A 431 19.50 -10.31 -10.58
N LYS A 432 20.21 -10.50 -11.70
CA LYS A 432 19.63 -11.05 -12.94
C LYS A 432 18.92 -12.40 -12.74
N PRO A 433 19.48 -13.39 -12.03
CA PRO A 433 18.77 -14.64 -11.76
C PRO A 433 17.49 -14.39 -10.95
N ILE A 434 17.52 -13.47 -10.00
CA ILE A 434 16.37 -13.12 -9.15
C ILE A 434 15.28 -12.45 -9.99
N ALA A 435 15.65 -11.50 -10.86
CA ALA A 435 14.72 -10.83 -11.77
C ALA A 435 14.08 -11.81 -12.76
N PHE A 436 14.84 -12.77 -13.28
CA PHE A 436 14.31 -13.83 -14.13
C PHE A 436 13.31 -14.72 -13.37
N MET A 437 13.64 -15.13 -12.14
CA MET A 437 12.74 -15.94 -11.30
C MET A 437 11.43 -15.22 -10.95
N MET A 438 11.39 -13.88 -11.00
CA MET A 438 10.14 -13.13 -10.86
C MET A 438 9.21 -13.24 -12.08
N GLY A 439 9.69 -13.80 -13.19
CA GLY A 439 8.97 -14.02 -14.45
C GLY A 439 9.10 -12.90 -15.47
N VAL A 440 10.21 -12.16 -15.40
CA VAL A 440 10.66 -11.23 -16.43
C VAL A 440 11.41 -12.02 -17.53
N SER A 441 11.27 -11.62 -18.78
CA SER A 441 12.01 -12.22 -19.88
C SER A 441 13.53 -12.05 -19.68
N TRP A 442 14.32 -12.99 -20.19
CA TRP A 442 15.77 -13.00 -19.96
C TRP A 442 16.48 -11.74 -20.49
N ASP A 443 15.95 -11.17 -21.58
CA ASP A 443 16.49 -9.96 -22.22
C ASP A 443 16.22 -8.69 -21.39
N GLU A 444 15.09 -8.66 -20.68
CA GLU A 444 14.69 -7.53 -19.83
C GLU A 444 15.16 -7.69 -18.38
N ALA A 445 15.53 -8.91 -17.98
CA ALA A 445 15.95 -9.23 -16.61
C ALA A 445 17.15 -8.40 -16.15
N PHE A 446 18.03 -7.96 -17.06
CA PHE A 446 19.17 -7.11 -16.73
C PHE A 446 18.72 -5.72 -16.22
N LEU A 447 17.79 -5.08 -16.92
CA LEU A 447 17.27 -3.75 -16.53
C LEU A 447 16.45 -3.84 -15.23
N VAL A 448 15.64 -4.90 -15.07
CA VAL A 448 14.87 -5.09 -13.84
C VAL A 448 15.79 -5.39 -12.65
N ALA A 449 16.87 -6.14 -12.86
CA ALA A 449 17.87 -6.41 -11.85
C ALA A 449 18.62 -5.14 -11.41
N GLU A 450 18.91 -4.22 -12.33
CA GLU A 450 19.44 -2.90 -11.99
C GLU A 450 18.49 -2.13 -11.07
N LEU A 451 17.19 -2.08 -11.40
CA LEU A 451 16.17 -1.41 -10.59
C LEU A 451 16.10 -2.02 -9.18
N LEU A 452 16.16 -3.36 -9.08
CA LEU A 452 16.13 -4.08 -7.82
C LEU A 452 17.36 -3.79 -6.94
N GLY A 453 18.55 -3.76 -7.55
CA GLY A 453 19.77 -3.38 -6.83
C GLY A 453 19.74 -1.93 -6.35
N THR A 454 19.30 -1.01 -7.23
CA THR A 454 19.11 0.40 -6.90
C THR A 454 18.17 0.56 -5.70
N LYS A 455 17.07 -0.19 -5.68
CA LYS A 455 16.12 -0.22 -4.55
C LYS A 455 16.79 -0.63 -3.25
N ILE A 456 17.45 -1.80 -3.22
CA ILE A 456 17.97 -2.41 -1.98
C ILE A 456 19.10 -1.56 -1.39
N PHE A 457 20.01 -1.07 -2.24
CA PHE A 457 21.21 -0.38 -1.78
C PHE A 457 21.02 1.12 -1.56
N LEU A 458 20.22 1.78 -2.40
CA LEU A 458 19.96 3.22 -2.27
C LEU A 458 18.59 3.45 -1.64
N ASN A 459 17.55 3.40 -2.47
CA ASN A 459 16.16 3.55 -2.07
C ASN A 459 15.23 3.28 -3.27
N GLU A 460 13.96 3.09 -2.96
CA GLU A 460 12.88 2.89 -3.92
C GLU A 460 12.55 4.13 -4.75
N PHE A 461 12.80 5.34 -4.24
CA PHE A 461 12.53 6.59 -4.97
C PHE A 461 13.38 6.71 -6.24
N VAL A 462 14.68 6.47 -6.13
CA VAL A 462 15.62 6.48 -7.26
C VAL A 462 15.27 5.35 -8.23
N ALA A 463 14.83 4.20 -7.73
CA ALA A 463 14.40 3.10 -8.60
C ALA A 463 13.09 3.44 -9.35
N PHE A 464 12.11 4.08 -8.71
CA PHE A 464 10.86 4.50 -9.37
C PHE A 464 11.06 5.62 -10.37
N GLU A 465 11.95 6.58 -10.10
CA GLU A 465 12.31 7.63 -11.03
C GLU A 465 12.90 7.03 -12.32
N ARG A 466 13.83 6.08 -12.20
CA ARG A 466 14.37 5.35 -13.37
C ARG A 466 13.34 4.51 -14.10
N LEU A 467 12.46 3.82 -13.37
CA LEU A 467 11.34 3.09 -13.97
C LEU A 467 10.41 4.04 -14.76
N SER A 468 10.21 5.26 -14.28
CA SER A 468 9.42 6.27 -14.98
C SER A 468 10.04 6.70 -16.30
N VAL A 469 11.37 6.80 -16.36
CA VAL A 469 12.11 7.11 -17.60
C VAL A 469 11.90 5.99 -18.63
N TYR A 470 12.05 4.72 -18.23
CA TYR A 470 11.79 3.59 -19.12
C TYR A 470 10.35 3.54 -19.61
N LYS A 471 9.38 3.88 -18.74
CA LYS A 471 7.97 3.98 -19.11
C LYS A 471 7.73 5.12 -20.09
N LYS A 472 8.32 6.29 -19.86
CA LYS A 472 8.17 7.47 -20.72
C LYS A 472 8.73 7.21 -22.11
N ASN A 473 9.93 6.64 -22.20
CA ASN A 473 10.55 6.22 -23.48
C ASN A 473 9.63 5.30 -24.29
N ARG A 474 8.95 4.34 -23.62
CA ARG A 474 7.95 3.47 -24.27
C ARG A 474 6.75 4.25 -24.81
N ILE A 475 6.21 5.18 -24.02
CA ILE A 475 5.02 5.97 -24.38
C ILE A 475 5.35 6.94 -25.53
N ASP A 476 6.55 7.53 -25.51
CA ASP A 476 7.06 8.44 -26.53
C ASP A 476 7.41 7.71 -27.84
N GLY A 477 7.41 6.37 -27.84
CA GLY A 477 7.63 5.54 -29.03
C GLY A 477 9.10 5.45 -29.45
N SER A 478 10.04 5.61 -28.51
CA SER A 478 11.47 5.52 -28.81
C SER A 478 11.87 4.12 -29.30
N ASP A 479 12.94 4.04 -30.09
CA ASP A 479 13.49 2.76 -30.53
C ASP A 479 13.82 1.85 -29.33
N GLU A 480 13.50 0.55 -29.46
CA GLU A 480 13.68 -0.41 -28.37
C GLU A 480 15.15 -0.60 -28.01
N TRP A 481 16.03 -0.54 -29.00
CA TRP A 481 17.47 -0.74 -28.85
C TRP A 481 18.24 0.43 -29.46
N ILE A 482 19.04 1.11 -28.64
CA ILE A 482 19.97 2.15 -29.10
C ILE A 482 21.35 1.76 -28.61
N ASN A 483 22.32 1.64 -29.52
CA ASN A 483 23.70 1.25 -29.22
C ASN A 483 23.83 -0.03 -28.38
N GLY A 484 23.00 -1.03 -28.66
CA GLY A 484 22.99 -2.31 -27.92
C GLY A 484 22.40 -2.22 -26.51
N LYS A 485 21.85 -1.07 -26.09
CA LYS A 485 21.15 -0.88 -24.82
C LYS A 485 19.65 -0.78 -25.04
N LYS A 486 18.90 -1.63 -24.35
CA LYS A 486 17.44 -1.62 -24.36
C LYS A 486 16.90 -0.38 -23.62
N GLN A 487 16.06 0.41 -24.29
CA GLN A 487 15.63 1.74 -23.83
C GLN A 487 14.33 1.75 -23.02
N TRP A 488 13.53 0.70 -23.11
CA TRP A 488 12.27 0.57 -22.39
C TRP A 488 11.90 -0.89 -22.10
N LEU A 489 10.98 -1.09 -21.15
CA LEU A 489 10.52 -2.38 -20.65
C LEU A 489 9.15 -2.75 -21.22
N SER A 490 8.88 -4.05 -21.45
CA SER A 490 7.53 -4.53 -21.75
C SER A 490 6.52 -4.16 -20.65
N ILE A 491 5.22 -4.07 -20.98
CA ILE A 491 4.17 -3.73 -20.02
C ILE A 491 4.12 -4.76 -18.87
N ARG A 492 4.40 -6.03 -19.18
CA ARG A 492 4.53 -7.10 -18.19
C ARG A 492 5.68 -6.82 -17.22
N ALA A 493 6.88 -6.54 -17.73
CA ALA A 493 8.05 -6.26 -16.90
C ALA A 493 7.91 -4.94 -16.12
N GLU A 494 7.26 -3.92 -16.69
CA GLU A 494 6.91 -2.67 -15.99
C GLU A 494 6.00 -2.95 -14.78
N THR A 495 4.97 -3.81 -14.98
CA THR A 495 4.05 -4.21 -13.90
C THR A 495 4.80 -5.00 -12.83
N ILE A 496 5.56 -6.03 -13.20
CA ILE A 496 6.35 -6.84 -12.25
C ILE A 496 7.32 -5.94 -11.47
N SER A 497 8.02 -5.03 -12.16
CA SER A 497 8.94 -4.08 -11.53
C SER A 497 8.20 -3.14 -10.57
N THR A 498 7.01 -2.67 -10.90
CA THR A 498 6.21 -1.81 -10.01
C THR A 498 5.90 -2.51 -8.68
N TYR A 499 5.48 -3.77 -8.72
CA TYR A 499 5.23 -4.56 -7.50
C TYR A 499 6.53 -4.89 -6.76
N ALA A 500 7.63 -5.14 -7.49
CA ALA A 500 8.93 -5.46 -6.90
C ALA A 500 9.56 -4.26 -6.19
N LEU A 501 9.37 -3.06 -6.73
CA LEU A 501 9.86 -1.81 -6.16
C LEU A 501 8.99 -1.31 -5.01
N CYS A 502 7.71 -1.70 -4.97
CA CYS A 502 6.79 -1.34 -3.90
C CYS A 502 7.19 -1.99 -2.56
N GLY A 503 7.95 -1.24 -1.76
CA GLY A 503 8.31 -1.57 -0.38
C GLY A 503 9.58 -0.82 0.05
N PHE A 504 9.64 -0.43 1.32
CA PHE A 504 10.78 0.29 1.89
C PHE A 504 12.01 -0.57 2.25
N ALA A 505 12.09 -1.80 1.75
CA ALA A 505 13.20 -2.70 2.02
C ALA A 505 14.50 -2.22 1.37
N ASN A 506 15.24 -1.37 2.09
CA ASN A 506 16.56 -0.86 1.72
C ASN A 506 17.43 -0.60 2.96
N PHE A 507 18.75 -0.47 2.76
CA PHE A 507 19.69 -0.24 3.87
C PHE A 507 19.48 1.11 4.58
N SER A 508 18.99 2.15 3.88
CA SER A 508 18.68 3.45 4.48
C SER A 508 17.54 3.34 5.50
N SER A 509 16.50 2.57 5.16
CA SER A 509 15.30 2.36 5.97
C SER A 509 15.57 1.54 7.22
N VAL A 510 16.59 0.68 7.21
CA VAL A 510 17.08 0.00 8.42
C VAL A 510 17.50 1.01 9.48
N GLY A 511 18.23 2.06 9.11
CA GLY A 511 18.62 3.13 10.02
C GLY A 511 17.40 3.90 10.56
N ILE A 512 16.44 4.21 9.69
CA ILE A 512 15.21 4.92 10.07
C ILE A 512 14.36 4.11 11.05
N ILE A 513 14.15 2.82 10.77
CA ILE A 513 13.38 1.92 11.65
C ILE A 513 14.07 1.74 12.98
N LEU A 514 15.40 1.52 12.99
CA LEU A 514 16.15 1.41 14.24
C LEU A 514 16.07 2.69 15.05
N GLY A 515 16.21 3.87 14.43
CA GLY A 515 16.07 5.15 15.11
C GLY A 515 14.67 5.36 15.70
N GLY A 516 13.64 5.11 14.89
CA GLY A 516 12.24 5.24 15.29
C GLY A 516 11.85 4.29 16.42
N LEU A 517 12.05 2.99 16.25
CA LEU A 517 11.69 1.99 17.26
C LEU A 517 12.55 2.09 18.53
N SER A 518 13.83 2.42 18.41
CA SER A 518 14.69 2.61 19.60
C SER A 518 14.30 3.84 20.40
N SER A 519 13.74 4.88 19.77
CA SER A 519 13.22 6.05 20.48
C SER A 519 11.97 5.72 21.31
N MET A 520 11.15 4.77 20.85
CA MET A 520 9.93 4.32 21.53
C MET A 520 10.20 3.27 22.61
N ALA A 521 11.13 2.35 22.36
CA ALA A 521 11.51 1.27 23.27
C ALA A 521 13.04 1.22 23.46
N PRO A 522 13.65 2.20 24.18
CA PRO A 522 15.10 2.32 24.29
C PRO A 522 15.77 1.11 24.95
N HIS A 523 15.07 0.44 25.88
CA HIS A 523 15.55 -0.77 26.54
C HIS A 523 15.71 -1.97 25.60
N ARG A 524 15.14 -1.92 24.39
CA ARG A 524 15.12 -3.02 23.40
C ARG A 524 16.01 -2.78 22.19
N LYS A 525 16.82 -1.72 22.20
CA LYS A 525 17.70 -1.32 21.09
C LYS A 525 18.59 -2.47 20.59
N ARG A 526 19.12 -3.29 21.52
CA ARG A 526 19.98 -4.44 21.18
C ARG A 526 19.23 -5.52 20.40
N ASP A 527 18.00 -5.80 20.81
CA ASP A 527 17.17 -6.83 20.17
C ASP A 527 16.74 -6.40 18.76
N LEU A 528 16.38 -5.12 18.63
CA LEU A 528 16.07 -4.49 17.34
C LEU A 528 17.27 -4.57 16.37
N ALA A 529 18.47 -4.19 16.82
CA ALA A 529 19.67 -4.23 15.99
C ALA A 529 20.01 -5.65 15.49
N ASN A 530 19.80 -6.67 16.32
CA ASN A 530 20.09 -8.07 15.95
C ASN A 530 19.08 -8.65 14.95
N THR A 531 17.86 -8.10 14.88
CA THR A 531 16.76 -8.65 14.07
C THR A 531 16.51 -7.88 12.79
N VAL A 532 16.98 -6.63 12.68
CA VAL A 532 16.66 -5.75 11.55
C VAL A 532 17.18 -6.23 10.20
N LEU A 533 18.37 -6.85 10.12
CA LEU A 533 18.90 -7.36 8.85
C LEU A 533 18.06 -8.53 8.32
N ARG A 534 17.52 -9.36 9.23
CA ARG A 534 16.57 -10.43 8.86
C ARG A 534 15.24 -9.85 8.42
N ALA A 535 14.78 -8.78 9.08
CA ALA A 535 13.57 -8.06 8.67
C ALA A 535 13.73 -7.41 7.29
N LEU A 536 14.92 -6.87 6.97
CA LEU A 536 15.25 -6.33 5.64
C LEU A 536 15.17 -7.40 4.56
N LEU A 537 15.83 -8.55 4.76
CA LEU A 537 15.77 -9.65 3.82
C LEU A 537 14.32 -10.14 3.62
N THR A 538 13.57 -10.27 4.71
CA THR A 538 12.17 -10.70 4.67
C THR A 538 11.31 -9.69 3.92
N GLY A 539 11.44 -8.38 4.21
CA GLY A 539 10.70 -7.32 3.52
C GLY A 539 11.03 -7.23 2.03
N ALA A 540 12.30 -7.41 1.65
CA ALA A 540 12.71 -7.47 0.25
C ALA A 540 12.04 -8.65 -0.46
N CYS A 541 12.08 -9.86 0.13
CA CYS A 541 11.41 -11.03 -0.42
C CYS A 541 9.89 -10.88 -0.50
N VAL A 542 9.23 -10.18 0.44
CA VAL A 542 7.78 -9.89 0.35
C VAL A 542 7.47 -9.11 -0.93
N SER A 543 8.23 -8.05 -1.21
CA SER A 543 8.04 -7.27 -2.44
C SER A 543 8.31 -8.08 -3.71
N MET A 544 9.31 -8.97 -3.69
CA MET A 544 9.59 -9.86 -4.82
C MET A 544 8.50 -10.93 -5.01
N ILE A 545 7.94 -11.49 -3.92
CA ILE A 545 6.83 -12.45 -4.00
C ILE A 545 5.55 -11.76 -4.49
N ASN A 546 5.28 -10.53 -4.05
CA ASN A 546 4.21 -9.70 -4.63
C ASN A 546 4.37 -9.56 -6.15
N ALA A 547 5.60 -9.27 -6.60
CA ALA A 547 5.91 -9.17 -8.02
C ALA A 547 5.73 -10.49 -8.78
N CYS A 548 6.09 -11.62 -8.17
CA CYS A 548 5.85 -12.94 -8.73
C CYS A 548 4.35 -13.21 -8.89
N ILE A 549 3.52 -12.89 -7.88
CA ILE A 549 2.07 -13.05 -7.97
C ILE A 549 1.48 -12.16 -9.06
N ALA A 550 1.96 -10.91 -9.18
CA ALA A 550 1.60 -10.04 -10.29
C ALA A 550 1.98 -10.68 -11.64
N GLY A 551 3.18 -11.26 -11.76
CA GLY A 551 3.62 -11.98 -12.96
C GLY A 551 2.81 -13.23 -13.30
N ILE A 552 2.34 -13.99 -12.30
CA ILE A 552 1.45 -15.15 -12.48
C ILE A 552 0.09 -14.69 -13.01
N LEU A 553 -0.47 -13.64 -12.40
CA LEU A 553 -1.84 -13.20 -12.66
C LEU A 553 -1.95 -12.19 -13.81
N TYR A 554 -0.82 -11.66 -14.28
CA TYR A 554 -0.79 -10.72 -15.39
C TYR A 554 -1.27 -11.39 -16.67
N VAL A 555 -2.36 -10.83 -17.21
CA VAL A 555 -2.85 -11.14 -18.54
C VAL A 555 -2.92 -9.82 -19.30
N PRO A 556 -2.36 -9.74 -20.53
CA PRO A 556 -2.47 -8.55 -21.38
C PRO A 556 -3.95 -8.25 -21.61
N ARG A 557 -4.48 -7.24 -20.92
CA ARG A 557 -5.83 -6.70 -21.18
C ARG A 557 -5.67 -5.55 -22.15
N GLY A 558 -5.47 -5.93 -23.39
CA GLY A 558 -5.04 -5.05 -24.46
C GLY A 558 -4.59 -5.80 -25.71
N GLU A 559 -4.88 -7.10 -25.83
CA GLU A 559 -5.16 -7.65 -27.16
C GLU A 559 -6.41 -6.88 -27.64
N VAL A 560 -6.15 -5.78 -28.35
CA VAL A 560 -7.10 -5.34 -29.36
C VAL A 560 -7.32 -6.59 -30.18
N ASP A 561 -8.57 -7.04 -30.26
CA ASP A 561 -8.93 -8.12 -31.16
C ASP A 561 -8.52 -7.61 -32.55
N CYS A 562 -7.31 -7.98 -33.01
CA CYS A 562 -6.58 -7.21 -34.03
C CYS A 562 -7.37 -7.19 -35.34
N ILE A 563 -8.19 -8.21 -35.54
CA ILE A 563 -9.17 -8.33 -36.61
C ILE A 563 -10.22 -7.20 -36.53
N SER A 564 -10.78 -6.93 -35.34
CA SER A 564 -11.73 -5.83 -35.13
C SER A 564 -11.08 -4.44 -35.24
N PHE A 565 -9.83 -4.32 -34.77
CA PHE A 565 -9.08 -3.06 -34.79
C PHE A 565 -8.64 -2.67 -36.19
N LEU A 566 -8.12 -3.63 -36.97
CA LEU A 566 -7.70 -3.42 -38.35
C LEU A 566 -8.90 -3.22 -39.29
N ASN A 567 -10.07 -3.81 -38.99
CA ASN A 567 -11.30 -3.57 -39.75
C ASN A 567 -11.91 -2.18 -39.51
N GLY A 568 -11.61 -1.52 -38.39
CA GLY A 568 -12.24 -0.25 -37.98
C GLY A 568 -11.35 0.99 -38.02
N SER A 569 -10.04 0.86 -38.27
CA SER A 569 -9.08 1.98 -38.18
C SER A 569 -8.58 2.46 -39.55
N ILE A 570 -8.53 3.78 -39.72
CA ILE A 570 -7.83 4.42 -40.83
C ILE A 570 -6.33 4.33 -40.52
N PHE A 571 -5.56 3.67 -41.39
CA PHE A 571 -4.11 3.49 -41.23
C PHE A 571 -3.39 4.86 -41.21
N ASN A 572 -3.15 5.37 -40.02
CA ASN A 572 -2.22 6.47 -39.79
C ASN A 572 -0.99 5.90 -39.05
N VAL A 573 0.19 6.11 -39.61
CA VAL A 573 1.39 5.24 -39.46
C VAL A 573 2.10 5.36 -38.09
N THR A 574 1.54 6.07 -37.11
CA THR A 574 2.22 6.40 -35.84
C THR A 574 1.69 5.67 -34.60
N SER A 575 0.82 4.67 -34.77
CA SER A 575 0.22 3.93 -33.64
C SER A 575 1.02 2.67 -33.28
N TYR A 576 1.58 2.64 -32.05
CA TYR A 576 2.23 1.45 -31.46
C TYR A 576 1.32 0.20 -31.51
N ASN A 577 0.01 0.39 -31.35
CA ASN A 577 -0.97 -0.70 -31.37
C ASN A 577 -1.10 -1.35 -32.76
N ILE A 578 -0.93 -0.59 -33.85
CA ILE A 578 -0.93 -1.14 -35.22
C ILE A 578 0.31 -2.01 -35.44
N LYS A 579 1.49 -1.56 -34.96
CA LYS A 579 2.75 -2.31 -35.10
C LYS A 579 2.70 -3.65 -34.35
N THR A 580 2.14 -3.67 -33.15
CA THR A 580 1.97 -4.90 -32.35
C THR A 580 0.99 -5.85 -33.02
N CYS A 581 -0.17 -5.37 -33.46
CA CYS A 581 -1.16 -6.20 -34.16
C CYS A 581 -0.63 -6.77 -35.50
N CYS A 582 0.11 -5.97 -36.27
CA CYS A 582 0.74 -6.45 -37.51
C CYS A 582 1.81 -7.51 -37.24
N ASN A 583 2.63 -7.35 -36.19
CA ASN A 583 3.65 -8.35 -35.84
C ASN A 583 3.02 -9.66 -35.34
N GLU A 584 1.93 -9.62 -34.59
CA GLU A 584 1.19 -10.82 -34.16
C GLU A 584 0.51 -11.54 -35.34
N LEU A 585 -0.06 -10.79 -36.30
CA LEU A 585 -0.61 -11.36 -37.54
C LEU A 585 0.47 -11.95 -38.45
N PHE A 586 1.64 -11.30 -38.57
CA PHE A 586 2.77 -11.84 -39.32
C PHE A 586 3.38 -13.08 -38.66
N GLY A 587 3.49 -13.08 -37.33
CA GLY A 587 4.00 -14.23 -36.56
C GLY A 587 3.08 -15.46 -36.66
N SER A 588 1.76 -15.25 -36.69
CA SER A 588 0.79 -16.34 -36.87
C SER A 588 0.76 -16.91 -38.29
N MET A 589 1.07 -16.12 -39.33
CA MET A 589 1.23 -16.65 -40.69
C MET A 589 2.48 -17.54 -40.86
N PHE A 590 3.58 -17.26 -40.16
CA PHE A 590 4.80 -18.08 -40.25
C PHE A 590 4.66 -19.47 -39.61
N ILE A 591 3.75 -19.64 -38.64
CA ILE A 591 3.46 -20.94 -38.02
C ILE A 591 2.57 -21.81 -38.93
N ALA A 592 1.92 -21.21 -39.95
CA ALA A 592 0.97 -21.87 -40.84
C ALA A 592 1.56 -22.31 -42.21
N LEU A 593 2.88 -22.21 -42.41
CA LEU A 593 3.54 -22.81 -43.58
C LEU A 593 4.04 -24.22 -43.24
N PRO A 594 3.48 -25.29 -43.84
CA PRO A 594 4.07 -26.61 -43.74
C PRO A 594 5.44 -26.58 -44.43
N ALA A 595 6.41 -27.28 -43.84
CA ALA A 595 7.80 -27.41 -44.26
C ALA A 595 8.01 -28.15 -45.60
N GLN A 596 7.17 -27.88 -46.62
CA GLN A 596 7.21 -28.51 -47.94
C GLN A 596 7.59 -27.55 -49.08
N LEU A 597 8.00 -26.31 -48.78
CA LEU A 597 8.40 -25.31 -49.80
C LEU A 597 9.81 -24.73 -49.59
N LEU A 598 10.68 -25.49 -48.93
CA LEU A 598 12.13 -25.28 -48.93
C LEU A 598 12.81 -26.49 -49.59
N LEU A 599 12.68 -26.57 -50.92
CA LEU A 599 13.53 -27.32 -51.83
C LEU A 599 13.75 -26.49 -53.09
#